data_AF-A0AAW1UJK5-F1
#
_entry.id   AF-A0AAW1UJK5-F1
#
_cell.length_a   1.000
_cell.length_b   1.000
_cell.length_c   1.000
_cell.angle_alpha   90.00
_cell.angle_beta   90.00
_cell.angle_gamma   90.00
#
_symmetry.space_group_name_H-M   'P 1'
#
loop_
_entity.id
_entity.type
_entity.pdbx_description
1 polymer ?
#
loop_
_entity_poly.entity_id
_entity_poly.type
_entity_poly.pdbx_seq_one_letter_code
_entity_poly.pdbx_strand_id
1 'polypeptide(L)'
;MIMCNKTEFKTIPLRYMCGILFINFRLLWDPTLKVIESHAHGLNVSYFWNVYGEELKKADCYIDNKKDFIVEKVDTSYSNLEHVFENWQLFKSKPDFVNYRLLLWKGLQLFPDIAEMKTRDVSELLLSFYEKEFMKHNPDMHSLATSNRMILKLLWKF
;
A
#
# COMPACT_ATOMS: atom_id res chain seq x y z
N MET A 1 -19.32 -6.10 15.31
CA MET A 1 -18.20 -7.06 15.18
C MET A 1 -17.30 -6.97 16.42
N ILE A 2 -17.70 -7.58 17.53
CA ILE A 2 -17.11 -7.34 18.87
C ILE A 2 -16.03 -8.38 19.24
N MET A 3 -15.99 -9.55 18.58
CA MET A 3 -15.15 -10.67 19.04
C MET A 3 -13.64 -10.47 18.84
N CYS A 4 -13.17 -9.90 17.72
CA CYS A 4 -11.72 -9.82 17.46
C CYS A 4 -11.02 -8.65 18.17
N ASN A 5 -11.73 -7.55 18.48
CA ASN A 5 -11.10 -6.33 19.03
C ASN A 5 -10.49 -6.53 20.43
N LYS A 6 -10.95 -7.53 21.18
CA LYS A 6 -10.43 -7.87 22.52
C LYS A 6 -9.30 -8.89 22.49
N THR A 7 -8.99 -9.43 21.31
CA THR A 7 -7.96 -10.46 21.13
C THR A 7 -6.70 -9.86 20.51
N GLU A 8 -5.57 -10.56 20.66
CA GLU A 8 -4.30 -10.21 19.99
C GLU A 8 -4.43 -10.23 18.46
N PHE A 9 -5.40 -10.97 17.93
CA PHE A 9 -5.67 -11.14 16.50
C PHE A 9 -6.52 -10.04 15.86
N LYS A 10 -6.71 -8.90 16.53
CA LYS A 10 -7.53 -7.78 16.05
C LYS A 10 -7.10 -7.22 14.68
N THR A 11 -5.83 -7.37 14.30
CA THR A 11 -5.27 -6.88 13.03
C THR A 11 -5.37 -7.89 11.89
N ILE A 12 -5.59 -9.17 12.19
CA ILE A 12 -5.64 -10.24 11.19
C ILE A 12 -6.75 -10.01 10.14
N PRO A 13 -8.00 -9.67 10.54
CA PRO A 13 -9.05 -9.39 9.56
C PRO A 13 -8.68 -8.27 8.60
N LEU A 14 -8.08 -7.19 9.11
CA LEU A 14 -7.66 -6.06 8.28
C LEU A 14 -6.57 -6.47 7.28
N ARG A 15 -5.56 -7.22 7.71
CA ARG A 15 -4.51 -7.76 6.83
C ARG A 15 -5.10 -8.65 5.73
N TYR A 16 -6.08 -9.49 6.08
CA TYR A 16 -6.77 -10.34 5.12
C TYR A 16 -7.58 -9.51 4.09
N MET A 17 -8.27 -8.46 4.54
CA MET A 17 -9.01 -7.56 3.63
C MET A 17 -8.07 -6.82 2.67
N CYS A 18 -6.91 -6.35 3.14
CA CYS A 18 -5.88 -5.83 2.23
C CYS A 18 -5.41 -6.90 1.25
N GLY A 19 -5.22 -8.15 1.71
CA GLY A 19 -4.92 -9.31 0.87
C GLY A 19 -5.92 -9.54 -0.28
N ILE A 20 -7.22 -9.35 -0.03
CA ILE A 20 -8.26 -9.49 -1.06
C ILE A 20 -8.08 -8.49 -2.21
N LEU A 21 -7.54 -7.29 -1.94
CA LEU A 21 -7.33 -6.27 -2.98
C LEU A 21 -6.25 -6.66 -4.00
N PHE A 22 -5.40 -7.65 -3.71
CA PHE A 22 -4.47 -8.21 -4.71
C PHE A 22 -5.20 -9.02 -5.80
N ILE A 23 -6.43 -9.47 -5.52
CA ILE A 23 -7.21 -10.24 -6.45
C ILE A 23 -7.85 -9.27 -7.46
N ASN A 24 -7.59 -9.50 -8.74
CA ASN A 24 -8.19 -8.74 -9.83
C ASN A 24 -9.66 -9.12 -10.09
N PHE A 25 -10.49 -9.02 -9.05
CA PHE A 25 -11.91 -9.31 -9.11
C PHE A 25 -12.74 -8.10 -8.65
N ARG A 26 -13.14 -7.28 -9.63
CA ARG A 26 -13.78 -5.97 -9.43
C ARG A 26 -15.00 -5.99 -8.50
N LEU A 27 -15.78 -7.07 -8.53
CA LEU A 27 -16.96 -7.23 -7.68
C LEU A 27 -16.65 -7.26 -6.18
N LEU A 28 -15.41 -7.61 -5.80
CA LEU A 28 -14.98 -7.61 -4.40
C LEU A 28 -14.39 -6.28 -3.93
N TRP A 29 -13.96 -5.40 -4.82
CA TRP A 29 -13.20 -4.23 -4.42
C TRP A 29 -14.01 -3.26 -3.56
N ASP A 30 -15.17 -2.81 -4.05
CA ASP A 30 -16.02 -1.87 -3.31
C ASP A 30 -16.55 -2.45 -1.98
N PRO A 31 -17.05 -3.70 -1.88
CA PRO A 31 -17.44 -4.25 -0.59
C PRO A 31 -16.24 -4.43 0.35
N THR A 32 -15.07 -4.81 -0.14
CA THR A 32 -13.86 -4.95 0.70
C THR A 32 -13.42 -3.59 1.23
N LEU A 33 -13.43 -2.54 0.39
CA LEU A 33 -13.12 -1.18 0.80
C LEU A 33 -14.08 -0.66 1.88
N LYS A 34 -15.39 -0.96 1.78
CA LYS A 34 -16.37 -0.64 2.83
C LYS A 34 -16.08 -1.37 4.15
N VAL A 35 -15.62 -2.63 4.08
CA VAL A 35 -15.21 -3.35 5.29
C VAL A 35 -13.95 -2.72 5.89
N ILE A 36 -12.98 -2.35 5.06
CA ILE A 36 -11.77 -1.63 5.51
C ILE A 36 -12.13 -0.29 6.16
N GLU A 37 -13.07 0.47 5.59
CA GLU A 37 -13.61 1.70 6.18
C GLU A 37 -14.22 1.44 7.57
N SER A 38 -15.00 0.38 7.71
CA SER A 38 -15.56 0.00 9.03
C SER A 38 -14.48 -0.33 10.06
N HIS A 39 -13.36 -0.92 9.62
CA HIS A 39 -12.19 -1.17 10.46
C HIS A 39 -11.42 0.11 10.80
N ALA A 40 -11.35 1.06 9.86
CA ALA A 40 -10.71 2.35 10.04
C ALA A 40 -11.37 3.13 11.19
N HIS A 41 -12.72 3.16 11.22
CA HIS A 41 -13.48 3.81 12.29
C HIS A 41 -13.63 2.95 13.56
N GLY A 42 -13.51 1.62 13.45
CA GLY A 42 -13.72 0.68 14.55
C GLY A 42 -12.47 0.32 15.37
N LEU A 43 -11.27 0.65 14.89
CA LEU A 43 -9.99 0.39 15.53
C LEU A 43 -9.32 1.69 15.98
N ASN A 44 -8.35 1.59 16.91
CA ASN A 44 -7.49 2.73 17.19
C ASN A 44 -6.66 3.09 15.95
N VAL A 45 -6.59 4.37 15.62
CA VAL A 45 -5.87 4.91 14.46
C VAL A 45 -4.43 4.40 14.37
N SER A 46 -3.73 4.25 15.50
CA SER A 46 -2.35 3.74 15.51
C SER A 46 -2.28 2.28 15.05
N TYR A 47 -3.17 1.41 15.54
CA TYR A 47 -3.21 -0.01 15.12
C TYR A 47 -3.64 -0.17 13.67
N PHE A 48 -4.66 0.60 13.25
CA PHE A 48 -5.11 0.59 11.87
C PHE A 48 -3.99 1.05 10.93
N TRP A 49 -3.37 2.19 11.24
CA TRP A 49 -2.32 2.77 10.40
C TRP A 49 -1.06 1.91 10.35
N ASN A 50 -0.72 1.23 11.45
CA ASN A 50 0.42 0.31 11.43
C ASN A 50 0.22 -0.78 10.36
N VAL A 51 -0.99 -1.27 10.17
CA VAL A 51 -1.27 -2.25 9.10
C VAL A 51 -1.43 -1.56 7.75
N TYR A 52 -2.33 -0.58 7.64
CA TYR A 52 -2.69 0.02 6.35
C TYR A 52 -1.54 0.83 5.73
N GLY A 53 -0.80 1.56 6.55
CA GLY A 53 0.39 2.30 6.15
C GLY A 53 1.56 1.39 5.77
N GLU A 54 1.74 0.24 6.44
CA GLU A 54 2.68 -0.80 5.99
C GLU A 54 2.31 -1.31 4.59
N GLU A 55 1.04 -1.60 4.35
CA GLU A 55 0.57 -2.10 3.05
C GLU A 55 0.75 -1.08 1.92
N LEU A 56 0.53 0.23 2.19
CA LEU A 56 0.85 1.30 1.24
C LEU A 56 2.34 1.34 0.88
N LYS A 57 3.23 1.24 1.88
CA LYS A 57 4.69 1.21 1.65
C LYS A 57 5.12 -0.04 0.89
N LYS A 58 4.54 -1.21 1.22
CA LYS A 58 4.79 -2.46 0.50
C LYS A 58 4.35 -2.38 -0.95
N ALA A 59 3.22 -1.72 -1.23
CA ALA A 59 2.72 -1.54 -2.60
C ALA A 59 3.75 -0.81 -3.48
N ASP A 60 4.41 0.24 -2.98
CA ASP A 60 5.50 0.91 -3.70
C ASP A 60 6.72 -0.01 -3.87
N CYS A 61 7.11 -0.74 -2.83
CA CYS A 61 8.20 -1.72 -2.92
C CYS A 61 7.94 -2.81 -3.96
N TYR A 62 6.70 -3.28 -4.12
CA TYR A 62 6.35 -4.30 -5.12
C TYR A 62 6.44 -3.77 -6.56
N ILE A 63 6.18 -2.47 -6.76
CA ILE A 63 6.27 -1.81 -8.06
C ILE A 63 7.73 -1.58 -8.45
N ASP A 64 8.57 -1.17 -7.49
CA ASP A 64 10.01 -1.00 -7.68
C ASP A 64 10.71 -2.36 -7.89
N ASN A 65 10.44 -3.34 -7.01
CA ASN A 65 11.05 -4.67 -7.03
C ASN A 65 10.22 -5.68 -7.82
N LYS A 66 10.02 -5.42 -9.12
CA LYS A 66 9.20 -6.28 -10.02
C LYS A 66 9.59 -7.78 -10.04
N LYS A 67 10.74 -8.19 -9.49
CA LYS A 67 11.26 -9.55 -9.59
C LYS A 67 10.98 -10.45 -8.37
N ASP A 68 10.82 -9.89 -7.18
CA ASP A 68 10.78 -10.69 -5.95
C ASP A 68 9.48 -10.46 -5.18
N PHE A 69 8.36 -10.97 -5.70
CA PHE A 69 7.22 -11.29 -4.85
C PHE A 69 7.53 -12.60 -4.11
N ILE A 70 8.53 -12.55 -3.22
CA ILE A 70 8.84 -13.64 -2.32
C ILE A 70 7.82 -13.51 -1.19
N VAL A 71 6.74 -14.30 -1.25
CA VAL A 71 5.95 -14.57 -0.04
C VAL A 71 6.94 -15.14 0.97
N GLU A 72 6.92 -14.61 2.19
CA GLU A 72 7.81 -15.06 3.27
C GLU A 72 7.90 -16.58 3.26
N LYS A 73 9.13 -17.10 3.14
CA LYS A 73 9.35 -18.53 3.24
C LYS A 73 8.90 -18.99 4.61
N VAL A 74 8.04 -20.00 4.63
CA VAL A 74 7.58 -20.60 5.87
C VAL A 74 8.75 -21.39 6.46
N ASP A 75 9.40 -20.84 7.48
CA ASP A 75 10.47 -21.51 8.21
C ASP A 75 9.86 -22.66 9.03
N THR A 76 9.86 -23.86 8.44
CA THR A 76 9.33 -25.07 9.06
C THR A 76 10.38 -26.15 9.04
N SER A 77 10.52 -26.89 10.15
CA SER A 77 11.43 -28.04 10.26
C SER A 77 11.01 -29.25 9.39
N TYR A 78 9.94 -29.09 8.59
CA TYR A 78 9.31 -30.14 7.81
C TYR A 78 9.42 -29.82 6.32
N SER A 79 10.35 -30.48 5.64
CA SER A 79 10.58 -30.31 4.19
C SER A 79 9.33 -30.55 3.34
N ASN A 80 8.44 -31.46 3.76
CA ASN A 80 7.19 -31.73 3.05
C ASN A 80 6.24 -30.52 3.08
N LEU A 81 6.19 -29.77 4.17
CA LEU A 81 5.37 -28.57 4.28
C LEU A 81 5.96 -27.43 3.45
N GLU A 82 7.28 -27.29 3.42
CA GLU A 82 7.97 -26.33 2.57
C GLU A 82 7.64 -26.57 1.09
N HIS A 83 7.77 -27.82 0.61
CA HIS A 83 7.43 -28.17 -0.77
C HIS A 83 5.95 -27.98 -1.11
N VAL A 84 5.04 -28.32 -0.20
CA VAL A 84 3.61 -28.03 -0.40
C VAL A 84 3.39 -26.52 -0.47
N PHE A 85 3.98 -25.73 0.43
CA PHE A 85 3.83 -24.28 0.42
C PHE A 85 4.36 -23.65 -0.87
N GLU A 86 5.56 -24.03 -1.33
CA GLU A 86 6.13 -23.59 -2.61
C GLU A 86 5.22 -23.92 -3.80
N ASN A 87 4.63 -25.13 -3.80
CA ASN A 87 3.70 -25.54 -4.85
C ASN A 87 2.39 -24.72 -4.84
N TRP A 88 1.87 -24.38 -3.66
CA TRP A 88 0.66 -23.57 -3.52
C TRP A 88 0.91 -22.09 -3.81
N GLN A 89 2.15 -21.64 -3.63
CA GLN A 89 2.59 -20.27 -3.90
C GLN A 89 2.73 -19.96 -5.40
N LEU A 90 2.65 -20.97 -6.29
CA LEU A 90 2.52 -20.79 -7.74
C LEU A 90 1.16 -20.17 -8.10
N PHE A 91 0.95 -18.92 -7.74
CA PHE A 91 -0.10 -18.10 -8.32
C PHE A 91 0.17 -18.02 -9.83
N LYS A 92 -0.67 -18.71 -10.64
CA LYS A 92 -0.55 -18.71 -12.10
C LYS A 92 -0.56 -17.31 -12.72
N SER A 93 -1.13 -16.33 -12.02
CA SER A 93 -1.16 -14.94 -12.41
C SER A 93 -0.51 -14.07 -11.33
N LYS A 94 0.54 -13.35 -11.72
CA LYS A 94 1.14 -12.31 -10.87
C LYS A 94 0.08 -11.24 -10.53
N PRO A 95 -0.06 -10.82 -9.26
CA PRO A 95 -0.94 -9.72 -8.89
C PRO A 95 -0.56 -8.42 -9.63
N ASP A 96 -1.57 -7.61 -9.94
CA ASP A 96 -1.34 -6.27 -10.47
C ASP A 96 -1.08 -5.30 -9.31
N PHE A 97 0.21 -5.07 -9.03
CA PHE A 97 0.63 -4.19 -7.94
C PHE A 97 0.25 -2.71 -8.17
N VAL A 98 0.12 -2.29 -9.43
CA VAL A 98 -0.31 -0.91 -9.74
C VAL A 98 -1.78 -0.76 -9.38
N ASN A 99 -2.61 -1.72 -9.79
CA ASN A 99 -4.02 -1.75 -9.41
C ASN A 99 -4.21 -1.88 -7.90
N TYR A 100 -3.43 -2.75 -7.23
CA TYR A 100 -3.44 -2.87 -5.77
C TYR A 100 -3.17 -1.53 -5.08
N ARG A 101 -2.10 -0.83 -5.49
CA ARG A 101 -1.80 0.51 -4.97
C ARG A 101 -2.96 1.46 -5.20
N LEU A 102 -3.49 1.54 -6.43
CA LEU A 102 -4.64 2.41 -6.74
C LEU A 102 -5.86 2.13 -5.85
N LEU A 103 -6.14 0.87 -5.54
CA LEU A 103 -7.22 0.49 -4.62
C LEU A 103 -6.96 0.96 -3.19
N LEU A 104 -5.73 0.87 -2.69
CA LEU A 104 -5.36 1.41 -1.38
C LEU A 104 -5.51 2.94 -1.33
N TRP A 105 -5.13 3.63 -2.40
CA TRP A 105 -5.33 5.09 -2.50
C TRP A 105 -6.82 5.45 -2.61
N LYS A 106 -7.63 4.67 -3.34
CA LYS A 106 -9.09 4.81 -3.35
C LYS A 106 -9.68 4.61 -1.96
N GLY A 107 -9.15 3.67 -1.19
CA GLY A 107 -9.53 3.43 0.19
C GLY A 107 -9.31 4.63 1.10
N LEU A 108 -8.18 5.35 0.98
CA LEU A 108 -7.90 6.56 1.77
C LEU A 108 -9.00 7.63 1.67
N GLN A 109 -9.71 7.69 0.53
CA GLN A 109 -10.81 8.63 0.33
C GLN A 109 -12.03 8.33 1.21
N LEU A 110 -12.18 7.08 1.68
CA LEU A 110 -13.30 6.64 2.51
C LEU A 110 -13.14 7.00 3.99
N PHE A 111 -11.91 7.30 4.43
CA PHE A 111 -11.60 7.66 5.81
C PHE A 111 -10.64 8.88 5.85
N PRO A 112 -11.10 10.05 5.36
CA PRO A 112 -10.27 11.25 5.23
C PRO A 112 -9.68 11.69 6.56
N ASP A 113 -10.42 11.59 7.65
CA ASP A 113 -10.00 11.99 9.01
C ASP A 113 -8.69 11.30 9.42
N ILE A 114 -8.53 10.01 9.08
CA ILE A 114 -7.31 9.24 9.38
C ILE A 114 -6.17 9.64 8.45
N ALA A 115 -6.47 9.85 7.16
CA ALA A 115 -5.49 10.31 6.20
C ALA A 115 -4.92 11.68 6.60
N GLU A 116 -5.75 12.58 7.10
CA GLU A 116 -5.35 13.90 7.61
C GLU A 116 -4.43 13.78 8.84
N MET A 117 -4.79 12.93 9.81
CA MET A 117 -3.92 12.67 10.98
C MET A 117 -2.56 12.09 10.60
N LYS A 118 -2.47 11.41 9.45
CA LYS A 118 -1.26 10.76 8.94
C LYS A 118 -0.70 11.43 7.69
N THR A 119 -1.02 12.71 7.49
CA THR A 119 -0.64 13.51 6.31
C THR A 119 0.86 13.43 6.01
N ARG A 120 1.72 13.44 7.03
CA ARG A 120 3.18 13.32 6.83
C ARG A 120 3.53 12.07 6.05
N ASP A 121 3.06 10.91 6.50
CA ASP A 121 3.36 9.62 5.90
C ASP A 121 2.74 9.51 4.49
N VAL A 122 1.52 10.04 4.29
CA VAL A 122 0.86 10.07 2.96
C VAL A 122 1.60 10.99 1.99
N SER A 123 2.08 12.15 2.46
CA SER A 123 2.80 13.11 1.63
C SER A 123 4.16 12.56 1.20
N GLU A 124 4.86 11.82 2.08
CA GLU A 124 6.10 11.11 1.72
C GLU A 124 5.87 10.12 0.57
N LEU A 125 4.78 9.34 0.62
CA LEU A 125 4.39 8.41 -0.45
C LEU A 125 4.00 9.14 -1.75
N LEU A 126 3.31 10.27 -1.65
CA LEU A 126 2.95 11.07 -2.83
C LEU A 126 4.19 11.66 -3.51
N LEU A 127 5.12 12.18 -2.72
CA LEU A 127 6.37 12.75 -3.23
C LEU A 127 7.25 11.67 -3.87
N SER A 128 7.33 10.48 -3.27
CA SER A 128 8.07 9.36 -3.85
C SER A 128 7.49 8.95 -5.21
N PHE A 129 6.16 8.88 -5.34
CA PHE A 129 5.48 8.65 -6.61
C PHE A 129 5.77 9.76 -7.62
N TYR A 130 5.70 11.02 -7.19
CA TYR A 130 5.95 12.17 -8.06
C TYR A 130 7.36 12.13 -8.66
N GLU A 131 8.37 11.90 -7.82
CA GLU A 131 9.77 11.87 -8.23
C GLU A 131 10.11 10.65 -9.10
N LYS A 132 9.64 9.45 -8.73
CA LYS A 132 10.03 8.20 -9.37
C LYS A 132 9.24 7.88 -10.64
N GLU A 133 7.96 8.20 -10.65
CA GLU A 133 7.04 7.75 -11.71
C GLU A 133 6.52 8.91 -12.55
N PHE A 134 5.98 9.94 -11.91
CA PHE A 134 5.31 11.03 -12.63
C PHE A 134 6.30 11.89 -13.42
N MET A 135 7.42 12.28 -12.81
CA MET A 135 8.49 13.03 -13.48
C MET A 135 9.14 12.25 -14.62
N LYS A 136 9.31 10.94 -14.45
CA LYS A 136 9.89 10.07 -15.48
C LYS A 136 8.98 9.95 -16.71
N HIS A 137 7.67 9.94 -16.51
CA HIS A 137 6.69 9.85 -17.59
C HIS A 137 6.44 11.20 -18.28
N ASN A 138 6.74 12.33 -17.62
CA ASN A 138 6.52 13.68 -18.14
C ASN A 138 7.81 14.52 -18.08
N PRO A 139 8.81 14.24 -18.94
CA PRO A 139 10.11 14.89 -18.90
C PRO A 139 10.04 16.41 -19.16
N ASP A 140 9.05 16.87 -19.94
CA ASP A 140 8.85 18.27 -20.27
C ASP A 140 8.56 19.12 -19.02
N MET A 141 7.81 18.56 -18.07
CA MET A 141 7.49 19.18 -16.78
C MET A 141 8.71 19.21 -15.83
N HIS A 142 9.61 18.24 -15.96
CA HIS A 142 10.85 18.19 -15.19
C HIS A 142 11.79 19.35 -15.56
N SER A 143 11.87 19.71 -16.84
CA SER A 143 12.69 20.84 -17.30
C SER A 143 12.20 22.17 -16.73
N LEU A 144 10.89 22.39 -16.69
CA LEU A 144 10.23 23.59 -16.13
C LEU A 144 10.37 23.67 -14.60
N ALA A 145 10.19 22.56 -13.89
CA ALA A 145 10.35 22.50 -12.44
C ALA A 145 11.80 22.76 -12.00
N THR A 146 12.78 22.25 -12.76
CA THR A 146 14.21 22.47 -12.49
C THR A 146 14.61 23.93 -12.79
N SER A 147 14.08 24.52 -13.85
CA SER A 147 14.25 25.95 -14.17
C SER A 147 13.69 26.84 -13.07
N ASN A 148 12.47 26.56 -12.59
CA ASN A 148 11.86 27.32 -11.49
C ASN A 148 12.58 27.10 -10.15
N ARG A 149 13.11 25.91 -9.86
CA ARG A 149 13.98 25.66 -8.68
C ARG A 149 15.30 26.41 -8.77
N MET A 150 15.89 26.56 -9.96
CA MET A 150 17.09 27.39 -10.18
C MET A 150 16.79 28.87 -10.00
N ILE A 151 15.67 29.36 -10.52
CA ILE A 151 15.23 30.76 -10.40
C ILE A 151 14.90 31.10 -8.93
N LEU A 152 14.21 30.23 -8.20
CA LEU A 152 13.94 30.43 -6.77
C LEU A 152 15.22 30.39 -5.91
N LYS A 153 16.19 29.52 -6.24
CA LYS A 153 17.52 29.52 -5.58
C LYS A 153 18.36 30.75 -5.91
N LEU A 154 18.14 31.39 -7.06
CA LEU A 154 18.77 32.67 -7.43
C LEU A 154 18.07 33.87 -6.76
N LEU A 155 16.76 33.83 -6.57
CA LEU A 155 15.97 34.87 -5.91
C LEU A 155 16.13 34.88 -4.37
N TRP A 156 16.46 33.73 -3.75
CA TRP A 156 16.72 33.60 -2.31
C TRP A 156 18.22 33.66 -1.94
N LYS A 157 19.04 34.30 -2.79
CA LYS A 157 20.47 34.53 -2.53
C LYS A 157 20.84 36.02 -2.33
N PHE A 158 19.85 36.86 -2.03
CA PHE A 158 20.03 38.20 -1.48
C PHE A 158 19.52 38.26 -0.05
#